data_AF-A0A2A2ZQS8-F1
#
_entry.id   AF-A0A2A2ZQS8-F1
#
_cell.length_a   1.000
_cell.length_b   1.000
_cell.length_c   1.000
_cell.angle_alpha   90.00
_cell.angle_beta   90.00
_cell.angle_gamma   90.00
#
_symmetry.space_group_name_H-M   'P 1'
#
loop_
_entity.id
_entity.type
_entity.pdbx_description
1 polymer ?
#
loop_
_entity_poly.entity_id
_entity_poly.type
_entity_poly.pdbx_seq_one_letter_code
_entity_poly.pdbx_strand_id
1 'polypeptide(L)'
;MLLAAAVLMGPGPSLTRRRAGTPARAGGPRREPGPGRGRGPDPLAIASCLDVLAVCLGAGMAVSAAAAAAVPSAPAQLGRVLRRAADLLALGADPAVAWSMPPDPPGGPADPQIDALLRLARRSAASGAALAGGVAELADQSRSDAAHTAAAAAERAGVLIAGPLGLCFLPAFVCLGIVPVVAGLAGDVLRSGLL
;
A
#
# COMPACT_ATOMS: atom_id res chain seq x y z
N MET A 1 8.79 -41.44 25.17
CA MET A 1 9.05 -40.30 26.08
C MET A 1 9.91 -39.19 25.44
N LEU A 2 9.76 -38.90 24.14
CA LEU A 2 10.40 -37.74 23.47
C LEU A 2 9.37 -36.82 22.75
N LEU A 3 8.07 -37.11 22.89
CA LEU A 3 6.97 -36.41 22.20
C LEU A 3 6.31 -35.29 23.02
N ALA A 4 6.77 -35.04 24.26
CA ALA A 4 6.13 -34.07 25.16
C ALA A 4 6.75 -32.65 25.14
N ALA A 5 7.91 -32.46 24.48
CA ALA A 5 8.66 -31.20 24.57
C ALA A 5 8.35 -30.16 23.47
N ALA A 6 7.62 -30.53 22.41
CA ALA A 6 7.45 -29.63 21.24
C ALA A 6 6.21 -28.72 21.30
N VAL A 7 5.38 -28.79 22.35
CA VAL A 7 4.11 -28.05 22.45
C VAL A 7 4.29 -26.62 23.00
N LEU A 8 5.51 -26.15 23.26
CA LEU A 8 5.78 -24.90 23.99
C LEU A 8 6.15 -23.67 23.13
N MET A 9 5.98 -23.69 21.80
CA MET A 9 6.05 -22.47 20.98
C MET A 9 4.67 -22.08 20.43
N GLY A 10 3.75 -21.80 21.33
CA GLY A 10 2.52 -21.06 21.01
C GLY A 10 2.66 -19.60 21.45
N PRO A 11 2.75 -18.61 20.54
CA PRO A 11 2.20 -17.30 20.80
C PRO A 11 0.69 -17.39 20.58
N GLY A 12 -0.09 -17.24 21.66
CA GLY A 12 -1.53 -17.43 21.67
C GLY A 12 -2.31 -16.46 20.77
N PRO A 13 -3.42 -16.90 20.15
CA PRO A 13 -4.28 -16.02 19.35
C PRO A 13 -5.13 -15.16 20.29
N SER A 14 -4.68 -13.92 20.50
CA SER A 14 -5.46 -12.86 21.12
C SER A 14 -6.59 -12.44 20.18
N LEU A 15 -7.75 -13.06 20.37
CA LEU A 15 -9.08 -12.44 20.32
C LEU A 15 -9.39 -11.51 19.12
N THR A 16 -9.38 -12.02 17.89
CA THR A 16 -10.17 -11.46 16.79
C THR A 16 -11.63 -11.92 16.92
N ARG A 17 -12.33 -11.40 17.94
CA ARG A 17 -13.78 -11.59 18.05
C ARG A 17 -14.44 -10.34 18.61
N ARG A 18 -14.78 -9.39 17.75
CA ARG A 18 -15.97 -8.53 17.90
C ARG A 18 -16.51 -8.24 16.50
N ARG A 19 -17.31 -9.18 16.00
CA ARG A 19 -18.78 -9.15 15.97
C ARG A 19 -19.33 -8.03 15.09
N ALA A 20 -19.77 -8.50 13.93
CA ALA A 20 -20.96 -8.04 13.22
C ALA A 20 -22.00 -7.43 14.17
N GLY A 21 -22.39 -6.21 13.86
CA GLY A 21 -23.49 -5.49 14.45
C GLY A 21 -23.88 -4.39 13.49
N THR A 22 -24.68 -4.75 12.47
CA THR A 22 -25.45 -3.77 11.69
C THR A 22 -26.67 -3.37 12.51
N PRO A 23 -26.88 -2.07 12.74
CA PRO A 23 -28.22 -1.55 12.81
C PRO A 23 -28.44 -0.64 11.58
N ALA A 24 -29.40 -1.03 10.75
CA ALA A 24 -30.05 -0.11 9.84
C ALA A 24 -30.85 0.90 10.67
N ARG A 25 -30.65 2.21 10.45
CA ARG A 25 -31.74 3.19 10.44
C ARG A 25 -31.35 4.56 9.86
N ALA A 26 -32.14 4.92 8.85
CA ALA A 26 -32.84 6.19 8.64
C ALA A 26 -32.06 7.52 8.61
N GLY A 27 -32.11 8.12 7.40
CA GLY A 27 -32.19 9.56 7.08
C GLY A 27 -31.81 10.58 8.16
N GLY A 28 -30.58 11.09 8.06
CA GLY A 28 -30.13 12.33 8.69
C GLY A 28 -29.27 13.13 7.71
N PRO A 29 -29.13 14.47 7.89
CA PRO A 29 -28.51 15.36 6.92
C PRO A 29 -27.08 14.92 6.63
N ARG A 30 -26.65 15.12 5.37
CA ARG A 30 -25.34 14.74 4.80
C ARG A 30 -24.22 15.04 5.79
N ARG A 31 -23.81 14.03 6.58
CA ARG A 31 -22.63 14.10 7.43
C ARG A 31 -21.43 14.22 6.51
N GLU A 32 -20.75 15.36 6.56
CA GLU A 32 -19.37 15.42 6.09
C GLU A 32 -18.60 14.27 6.75
N PRO A 33 -17.80 13.50 6.00
CA PRO A 33 -17.00 12.45 6.58
C PRO A 33 -16.04 13.09 7.57
N GLY A 34 -16.35 12.99 8.87
CA GLY A 34 -15.41 13.36 9.93
C GLY A 34 -14.10 12.59 9.74
N PRO A 35 -12.95 13.14 10.16
CA PRO A 35 -11.65 12.53 9.97
C PRO A 35 -11.70 11.09 10.47
N GLY A 36 -11.66 10.16 9.51
CA GLY A 36 -12.10 8.78 9.69
C GLY A 36 -11.27 8.06 10.74
N ARG A 37 -11.97 7.35 11.63
CA ARG A 37 -11.40 6.36 12.54
C ARG A 37 -10.48 5.41 11.76
N GLY A 38 -9.16 5.54 11.99
CA GLY A 38 -8.19 4.45 11.95
C GLY A 38 -8.13 3.58 10.69
N ARG A 39 -8.39 4.15 9.50
CA ARG A 39 -7.90 3.52 8.27
C ARG A 39 -6.44 3.93 8.15
N GLY A 40 -5.54 2.96 7.96
CA GLY A 40 -4.15 3.27 7.67
C GLY A 40 -4.03 4.23 6.47
N PRO A 41 -2.83 4.76 6.18
CA PRO A 41 -2.62 5.63 5.04
C PRO A 41 -3.27 5.02 3.79
N ASP A 42 -4.17 5.75 3.13
CA ASP A 42 -4.81 5.28 1.91
C ASP A 42 -3.74 5.24 0.79
N PRO A 43 -3.38 4.05 0.27
CA PRO A 43 -2.31 3.92 -0.71
C PRO A 43 -2.62 4.64 -2.03
N LEU A 44 -3.90 4.91 -2.35
CA LEU A 44 -4.32 5.57 -3.59
C LEU A 44 -4.56 7.08 -3.42
N ALA A 45 -4.32 7.65 -2.23
CA ALA A 45 -4.58 9.06 -1.96
C ALA A 45 -3.72 10.00 -2.83
N ILE A 46 -2.44 9.66 -3.03
CA ILE A 46 -1.54 10.44 -3.89
C ILE A 46 -2.02 10.37 -5.35
N ALA A 47 -2.27 9.16 -5.87
CA ALA A 47 -2.78 8.97 -7.24
C ALA A 47 -4.07 9.78 -7.48
N SER A 48 -5.03 9.70 -6.57
CA SER A 48 -6.31 10.42 -6.68
C SER A 48 -6.12 11.94 -6.70
N CYS A 49 -5.19 12.46 -5.90
CA CYS A 49 -4.84 13.88 -5.91
C CYS A 49 -4.18 14.31 -7.23
N LEU A 50 -3.30 13.47 -7.78
CA LEU A 50 -2.63 13.72 -9.05
C LEU A 50 -3.64 13.68 -10.21
N ASP A 51 -4.61 12.76 -10.20
CA ASP A 51 -5.68 12.73 -11.21
C ASP A 51 -6.49 14.03 -11.22
N VAL A 52 -6.87 14.55 -10.05
CA VAL A 52 -7.57 15.85 -9.97
C VAL A 52 -6.71 16.94 -10.58
N LEU A 53 -5.43 17.01 -10.21
CA LEU A 53 -4.50 18.00 -10.77
C LEU A 53 -4.37 17.86 -12.29
N ALA A 54 -4.19 16.65 -12.82
CA ALA A 54 -4.07 16.37 -14.24
C ALA A 54 -5.34 16.76 -15.01
N VAL A 55 -6.52 16.39 -14.52
CA VAL A 55 -7.81 16.76 -15.11
C VAL A 55 -8.00 18.27 -15.11
N CYS A 56 -7.68 18.93 -14.00
CA CYS A 56 -7.76 20.38 -13.86
C CYS A 56 -6.84 21.10 -14.88
N LEU A 57 -5.59 20.66 -15.01
CA LEU A 57 -4.64 21.21 -15.97
C LEU A 57 -5.03 20.90 -17.43
N GLY A 58 -5.50 19.68 -17.70
CA GLY A 58 -5.99 19.26 -19.02
C GLY A 58 -7.23 20.03 -19.47
N ALA A 59 -8.06 20.48 -18.53
CA ALA A 59 -9.17 21.40 -18.77
C ALA A 59 -8.73 22.86 -19.03
N GLY A 60 -7.43 23.15 -18.98
CA GLY A 60 -6.88 24.48 -19.25
C GLY A 60 -6.90 25.44 -18.06
N MET A 61 -7.13 24.96 -16.83
CA MET A 61 -7.02 25.83 -15.66
C MET A 61 -5.58 26.30 -15.44
N ALA A 62 -5.46 27.52 -14.89
CA ALA A 62 -4.18 28.03 -14.42
C ALA A 62 -3.56 27.07 -13.38
N VAL A 63 -2.24 26.91 -13.42
CA VAL A 63 -1.51 25.94 -12.58
C VAL A 63 -1.75 26.19 -11.09
N SER A 64 -1.83 27.46 -10.67
CA SER A 64 -2.16 27.84 -9.29
C SER A 64 -3.56 27.37 -8.87
N ALA A 65 -4.57 27.59 -9.72
CA ALA A 65 -5.95 27.18 -9.46
C ALA A 65 -6.11 25.66 -9.47
N ALA A 66 -5.45 24.96 -10.40
CA ALA A 66 -5.45 23.50 -10.47
C ALA A 66 -4.78 22.88 -9.23
N ALA A 67 -3.64 23.43 -8.78
CA ALA A 67 -2.98 23.00 -7.56
C ALA A 67 -3.86 23.21 -6.32
N ALA A 68 -4.53 24.36 -6.20
CA ALA A 68 -5.48 24.63 -5.12
C ALA A 68 -6.68 23.66 -5.14
N ALA A 69 -7.22 23.37 -6.33
CA ALA A 69 -8.34 22.45 -6.51
C ALA A 69 -8.00 21.00 -6.12
N ALA A 70 -6.74 20.59 -6.23
CA ALA A 70 -6.29 19.25 -5.83
C ALA A 70 -6.07 19.09 -4.31
N VAL A 71 -5.88 20.20 -3.56
CA VAL A 71 -5.61 20.17 -2.11
C VAL A 71 -6.62 19.37 -1.29
N PRO A 72 -7.94 19.45 -1.51
CA PRO A 72 -8.93 18.70 -0.72
C PRO A 72 -8.79 17.18 -0.84
N SER A 73 -8.27 16.69 -1.97
CA SER A 73 -8.03 15.26 -2.22
C SER A 73 -6.64 14.81 -1.78
N ALA A 74 -5.78 15.73 -1.35
CA ALA A 74 -4.38 15.45 -1.08
C ALA A 74 -4.17 14.88 0.34
N PRO A 75 -3.28 13.88 0.50
CA PRO A 75 -2.78 13.53 1.82
C PRO A 75 -2.05 14.71 2.47
N ALA A 76 -1.99 14.76 3.81
CA ALA A 76 -1.62 15.94 4.58
C ALA A 76 -0.28 16.59 4.18
N GLN A 77 0.73 15.81 3.79
CA GLN A 77 2.01 16.35 3.34
C GLN A 77 1.92 16.95 1.93
N LEU A 78 1.33 16.22 0.98
CA LEU A 78 1.13 16.71 -0.38
C LEU A 78 0.23 17.96 -0.41
N GLY A 79 -0.85 17.96 0.38
CA GLY A 79 -1.78 19.10 0.46
C GLY A 79 -1.10 20.38 0.93
N ARG A 80 -0.13 20.30 1.85
CA ARG A 80 0.67 21.46 2.28
C ARG A 80 1.56 21.99 1.17
N VAL A 81 2.23 21.09 0.46
CA VAL A 81 3.09 21.44 -0.68
C VAL A 81 2.27 22.08 -1.81
N LEU A 82 1.14 21.48 -2.17
CA LEU A 82 0.24 21.99 -3.21
C LEU A 82 -0.36 23.35 -2.84
N ARG A 83 -0.77 23.54 -1.58
CA ARG A 83 -1.29 24.83 -1.12
C ARG A 83 -0.24 25.93 -1.22
N ARG A 84 0.97 25.67 -0.72
CA ARG A 84 2.10 26.62 -0.84
C ARG A 84 2.42 26.95 -2.30
N ALA A 85 2.48 25.94 -3.16
CA ALA A 85 2.73 26.15 -4.59
C ALA A 85 1.62 26.98 -5.23
N ALA A 86 0.36 26.67 -4.94
CA ALA A 86 -0.80 27.41 -5.44
C ALA A 86 -0.74 28.89 -5.03
N ASP A 87 -0.49 29.17 -3.74
CA ASP A 87 -0.40 30.53 -3.21
C ASP A 87 0.74 31.32 -3.86
N LEU A 88 1.94 30.72 -3.95
CA LEU A 88 3.10 31.36 -4.56
C LEU A 88 2.90 31.64 -6.06
N LEU A 89 2.35 30.68 -6.80
CA LEU A 89 2.05 30.86 -8.22
C LEU A 89 0.94 31.89 -8.44
N ALA A 90 -0.06 31.96 -7.56
CA ALA A 90 -1.10 32.98 -7.62
C ALA A 90 -0.55 34.40 -7.37
N LEU A 91 0.50 34.51 -6.56
CA LEU A 91 1.26 35.76 -6.34
C LEU A 91 2.28 36.06 -7.46
N GLY A 92 2.40 35.20 -8.48
CA GLY A 92 3.34 35.37 -9.59
C GLY A 92 4.80 35.06 -9.25
N ALA A 93 5.05 34.28 -8.19
CA ALA A 93 6.40 33.84 -7.86
C ALA A 93 6.98 32.93 -8.94
N ASP A 94 8.32 32.85 -8.99
CA ASP A 94 9.03 31.93 -9.88
C ASP A 94 8.54 30.48 -9.64
N PRO A 95 8.08 29.78 -10.69
CA PRO A 95 7.65 28.39 -10.57
C PRO A 95 8.70 27.46 -9.97
N ALA A 96 10.00 27.70 -10.18
CA ALA A 96 11.03 26.87 -9.56
C ALA A 96 11.02 26.99 -8.02
N VAL A 97 10.73 28.19 -7.51
CA VAL A 97 10.57 28.47 -6.08
C VAL A 97 9.23 27.94 -5.57
N ALA A 98 8.14 28.11 -6.32
CA ALA A 98 6.82 27.64 -5.93
C ALA A 98 6.76 26.11 -5.76
N TRP A 99 7.48 25.38 -6.62
CA TRP A 99 7.59 23.92 -6.60
C TRP A 99 8.83 23.42 -5.82
N SER A 100 9.32 24.19 -4.85
CA SER A 100 10.38 23.77 -3.93
C SER A 100 9.82 23.09 -2.68
N MET A 101 10.56 22.13 -2.12
CA MET A 101 10.21 21.58 -0.82
C MET A 101 10.28 22.68 0.26
N PRO A 102 9.36 22.69 1.24
CA PRO A 102 9.52 23.49 2.45
C PRO A 102 10.84 23.12 3.15
N PRO A 103 11.58 24.11 3.68
CA PRO A 103 12.87 23.88 4.33
C PRO A 103 12.77 23.06 5.62
N ASP A 104 11.58 22.95 6.21
CA ASP A 104 11.33 22.13 7.39
C ASP A 104 9.94 21.48 7.30
N PRO A 105 9.79 20.34 6.60
CA PRO A 105 8.50 19.68 6.46
C PRO A 105 8.12 18.97 7.78
N PRO A 106 7.03 19.38 8.46
CA PRO A 106 6.56 18.65 9.62
C PRO A 106 6.09 17.26 9.17
N GLY A 107 6.66 16.18 9.72
CA GLY A 107 6.20 14.81 9.42
C GLY A 107 7.27 13.83 8.91
N GLY A 108 8.54 14.22 8.87
CA GLY A 108 9.66 13.33 8.51
C GLY A 108 10.15 13.51 7.07
N PRO A 109 10.95 12.56 6.55
CA PRO A 109 11.53 12.67 5.21
C PRO A 109 10.45 12.77 4.13
N ALA A 110 10.76 13.48 3.05
CA ALA A 110 9.85 13.66 1.93
C ALA A 110 9.49 12.31 1.30
N ASP A 111 8.18 12.10 1.06
CA ASP A 111 7.73 10.96 0.27
C ASP A 111 8.36 11.05 -1.14
N PRO A 112 9.04 10.00 -1.64
CA PRO A 112 9.65 9.99 -2.97
C PRO A 112 8.69 10.41 -4.09
N GLN A 113 7.40 10.13 -3.97
CA GLN A 113 6.37 10.53 -4.95
C GLN A 113 6.12 12.05 -4.92
N ILE A 114 6.16 12.68 -3.74
CA ILE A 114 6.06 14.15 -3.62
C ILE A 114 7.29 14.80 -4.25
N ASP A 115 8.48 14.26 -3.99
CA ASP A 115 9.72 14.74 -4.60
C ASP A 115 9.72 14.58 -6.13
N ALA A 116 9.17 13.47 -6.64
CA ALA A 116 8.99 13.24 -8.07
C ALA A 116 8.05 14.28 -8.69
N LEU A 117 6.90 14.56 -8.06
CA LEU A 117 5.97 15.61 -8.47
C LEU A 117 6.65 16.96 -8.52
N LEU A 118 7.38 17.34 -7.46
CA LEU A 118 8.04 18.63 -7.38
C LEU A 118 9.14 18.78 -8.45
N ARG A 119 9.94 17.74 -8.68
CA ARG A 119 10.92 17.71 -9.78
C ARG A 119 10.22 17.86 -11.13
N LEU A 120 9.14 17.12 -11.36
CA LEU A 120 8.34 17.18 -12.58
C LEU A 120 7.75 18.59 -12.79
N ALA A 121 7.19 19.19 -11.74
CA ALA A 121 6.59 20.50 -11.82
C ALA A 121 7.61 21.59 -12.14
N ARG A 122 8.82 21.53 -11.58
CA ARG A 122 9.91 22.47 -11.92
C ARG A 122 10.37 22.35 -13.37
N ARG A 123 10.52 21.13 -13.91
CA ARG A 123 10.93 20.93 -15.32
C ARG A 123 9.85 21.29 -16.34
N SER A 124 8.58 21.15 -15.96
CA SER A 124 7.43 21.39 -16.84
C SER A 124 6.74 22.74 -16.57
N ALA A 125 7.29 23.56 -15.67
CA ALA A 125 6.67 24.80 -15.18
C ALA A 125 6.28 25.80 -16.28
N ALA A 126 6.96 25.78 -17.42
CA ALA A 126 6.68 26.65 -18.54
C ALA A 126 5.39 26.27 -19.31
N SER A 127 4.84 25.06 -19.11
CA SER A 127 3.67 24.57 -19.83
C SER A 127 2.73 23.72 -18.96
N GLY A 128 1.52 24.23 -18.73
CA GLY A 128 0.47 23.51 -18.00
C GLY A 128 0.05 22.20 -18.67
N ALA A 129 0.07 22.13 -20.01
CA ALA A 129 -0.27 20.90 -20.75
C ALA A 129 0.81 19.82 -20.58
N ALA A 130 2.10 20.21 -20.60
CA ALA A 130 3.19 19.28 -20.33
C ALA A 130 3.16 18.78 -18.87
N LEU A 131 2.78 19.66 -17.94
CA LEU A 131 2.56 19.29 -16.56
C LEU A 131 1.40 18.31 -16.40
N ALA A 132 0.28 18.52 -17.10
CA ALA A 132 -0.88 17.62 -17.06
C ALA A 132 -0.51 16.18 -17.45
N GLY A 133 0.21 16.01 -18.57
CA GLY A 133 0.66 14.70 -19.05
C GLY A 133 1.58 14.01 -18.05
N GLY A 134 2.59 14.72 -17.54
CA GLY A 134 3.51 14.12 -16.56
C GLY A 134 2.86 13.80 -15.21
N VAL A 135 1.89 14.61 -14.77
CA VAL A 135 1.16 14.35 -13.52
C VAL A 135 0.25 13.13 -13.67
N ALA A 136 -0.37 12.94 -14.84
CA ALA A 136 -1.15 11.74 -15.13
C ALA A 136 -0.28 10.48 -15.14
N GLU A 137 0.90 10.54 -15.76
CA GLU A 137 1.87 9.42 -15.74
C GLU A 137 2.35 9.11 -14.31
N LEU A 138 2.58 10.14 -13.49
CA LEU A 138 2.93 9.95 -12.09
C LEU A 138 1.78 9.34 -11.27
N ALA A 139 0.51 9.65 -11.61
CA ALA A 139 -0.65 9.03 -11.00
C ALA A 139 -0.74 7.52 -11.33
N ASP A 140 -0.48 7.16 -12.59
CA ASP A 140 -0.40 5.76 -13.02
C ASP A 140 0.73 5.00 -12.33
N GLN A 141 1.91 5.61 -12.20
CA GLN A 141 3.01 5.02 -11.45
C GLN A 141 2.62 4.80 -9.98
N SER A 142 1.96 5.78 -9.34
CA SER A 142 1.50 5.66 -7.95
C SER A 142 0.49 4.51 -7.78
N ARG A 143 -0.43 4.33 -8.74
CA ARG A 143 -1.34 3.17 -8.77
C ARG A 143 -0.59 1.85 -8.92
N SER A 144 0.41 1.80 -9.81
CA SER A 144 1.22 0.60 -10.03
C SER A 144 1.98 0.21 -8.77
N ASP A 145 2.62 1.17 -8.09
CA ASP A 145 3.33 0.95 -6.82
C ASP A 145 2.37 0.41 -5.74
N ALA A 146 1.17 0.98 -5.64
CA ALA A 146 0.14 0.51 -4.72
C ALA A 146 -0.33 -0.93 -5.06
N ALA A 147 -0.48 -1.27 -6.35
CA ALA A 147 -0.84 -2.61 -6.79
C ALA A 147 0.26 -3.63 -6.47
N HIS A 148 1.53 -3.28 -6.72
CA HIS A 148 2.68 -4.13 -6.41
C HIS A 148 2.80 -4.42 -4.91
N THR A 149 2.62 -3.41 -4.07
CA THR A 149 2.64 -3.58 -2.60
C THR A 149 1.49 -4.45 -2.11
N ALA A 150 0.28 -4.27 -2.67
CA ALA A 150 -0.87 -5.12 -2.37
C ALA A 150 -0.66 -6.58 -2.81
N ALA A 151 -0.11 -6.81 -4.00
CA ALA A 151 0.21 -8.14 -4.51
C ALA A 151 1.24 -8.85 -3.61
N ALA A 152 2.33 -8.17 -3.26
CA ALA A 152 3.35 -8.71 -2.37
C ALA A 152 2.78 -9.04 -0.97
N ALA A 153 1.83 -8.25 -0.47
CA ALA A 153 1.14 -8.55 0.78
C ALA A 153 0.24 -9.80 0.66
N ALA A 154 -0.46 -9.95 -0.46
CA ALA A 154 -1.30 -11.12 -0.73
C ALA A 154 -0.50 -12.42 -0.85
N GLU A 155 0.66 -12.39 -1.51
CA GLU A 155 1.57 -13.53 -1.62
C GLU A 155 2.08 -13.98 -0.25
N ARG A 156 2.51 -13.02 0.60
CA ARG A 156 2.94 -13.32 1.98
C ARG A 156 1.81 -13.87 2.83
N ALA A 157 0.59 -13.37 2.65
CA ALA A 157 -0.58 -13.91 3.34
C ALA A 157 -0.82 -15.37 2.96
N GLY A 158 -0.65 -15.74 1.69
CA GLY A 158 -0.75 -17.13 1.24
C GLY A 158 0.22 -18.06 1.97
N VAL A 159 1.48 -17.64 2.13
CA VAL A 159 2.49 -18.40 2.88
C VAL A 159 2.11 -18.50 4.37
N LEU A 160 1.66 -17.42 4.99
CA LEU A 160 1.25 -17.42 6.40
C LEU A 160 0.00 -18.29 6.65
N ILE A 161 -0.89 -18.40 5.68
CA ILE A 161 -2.10 -19.23 5.75
C ILE A 161 -1.75 -20.72 5.54
N ALA A 162 -0.95 -21.04 4.51
CA ALA A 162 -0.62 -22.41 4.16
C ALA A 162 0.50 -23.03 5.03
N GLY A 163 1.43 -22.21 5.52
CA GLY A 163 2.60 -22.65 6.28
C GLY A 163 2.29 -23.53 7.49
N PRO A 164 1.34 -23.14 8.38
CA PRO A 164 0.95 -23.96 9.53
C PRO A 164 0.39 -25.32 9.14
N LEU A 165 -0.39 -25.40 8.05
CA LEU A 165 -0.94 -26.67 7.54
C LEU A 165 0.16 -27.58 7.03
N GLY A 166 1.12 -27.04 6.27
CA GLY A 166 2.29 -27.78 5.80
C GLY A 166 3.13 -28.32 6.96
N LEU A 167 3.34 -27.49 8.00
CA LEU A 167 4.06 -27.89 9.22
C LEU A 167 3.37 -29.04 9.95
N CYS A 168 2.03 -29.05 9.99
CA CYS A 168 1.26 -30.14 10.59
C CYS A 168 1.22 -31.41 9.72
N PHE A 169 1.18 -31.28 8.39
CA PHE A 169 1.06 -32.41 7.47
C PHE A 169 2.37 -33.19 7.28
N LEU A 170 3.51 -32.49 7.29
CA LEU A 170 4.83 -33.09 7.07
C LEU A 170 5.14 -34.28 8.01
N PRO A 171 4.98 -34.18 9.35
CA PRO A 171 5.23 -35.32 10.23
C PRO A 171 4.23 -36.48 10.03
N ALA A 172 2.96 -36.18 9.73
CA ALA A 172 1.96 -37.21 9.47
C ALA A 172 2.29 -37.99 8.19
N PHE A 173 2.72 -37.31 7.12
CA PHE A 173 3.13 -37.92 5.87
C PHE A 173 4.38 -38.82 6.04
N VAL A 174 5.36 -38.39 6.85
CA VAL A 174 6.55 -39.21 7.13
C VAL A 174 6.15 -40.50 7.86
N CYS A 175 5.37 -40.40 8.94
CA CYS A 175 4.98 -41.56 9.75
C CYS A 175 4.06 -42.53 9.00
N LEU A 176 3.10 -42.02 8.24
CA LEU A 176 2.08 -42.85 7.58
C LEU A 176 2.46 -43.27 6.16
N GLY A 177 3.29 -42.49 5.46
CA GLY A 177 3.66 -42.73 4.06
C GLY A 177 5.06 -43.30 3.89
N ILE A 178 6.08 -42.57 4.34
CA ILE A 178 7.49 -42.91 4.03
C ILE A 178 7.98 -44.10 4.85
N VAL A 179 7.76 -44.07 6.17
CA VAL A 179 8.28 -45.09 7.09
C VAL A 179 7.84 -46.52 6.70
N PRO A 180 6.55 -46.78 6.39
CA PRO A 180 6.11 -48.13 6.00
C PRO A 180 6.73 -48.61 4.69
N VAL A 181 6.89 -47.72 3.71
CA VAL A 181 7.46 -48.07 2.40
C VAL A 181 8.94 -48.43 2.51
N VAL A 182 9.72 -47.65 3.25
CA VAL A 182 11.15 -47.93 3.48
C VAL A 182 11.33 -49.23 4.26
N ALA A 183 10.49 -49.48 5.27
CA ALA A 183 10.51 -50.73 6.03
C ALA A 183 10.21 -51.95 5.16
N GLY A 184 9.22 -51.86 4.26
CA GLY A 184 8.90 -52.93 3.31
C GLY A 184 10.04 -53.21 2.34
N LEU A 185 10.61 -52.17 1.72
CA LEU A 185 11.74 -52.31 0.81
C LEU A 185 12.97 -52.88 1.50
N ALA A 186 13.34 -52.36 2.68
CA ALA A 186 14.46 -52.88 3.46
C ALA A 186 14.30 -54.38 3.79
N GLY A 187 13.07 -54.83 4.05
CA GLY A 187 12.76 -56.24 4.25
C GLY A 187 12.99 -57.10 3.00
N ASP A 188 12.57 -56.60 1.83
CA ASP A 188 12.73 -57.33 0.56
C ASP A 188 14.19 -57.45 0.14
N VAL A 189 15.00 -56.38 0.21
CA VAL A 189 16.44 -56.47 -0.14
C VAL A 189 17.22 -57.36 0.82
N LEU A 190 16.91 -57.34 2.13
CA LEU A 190 17.55 -58.24 3.09
C LEU A 190 17.24 -59.71 2.78
N ARG A 191 16.04 -59.99 2.25
CA ARG A 191 15.59 -61.34 1.90
C ARG A 191 16.14 -61.81 0.55
N SER A 192 16.25 -60.92 -0.44
CA SER A 192 16.79 -61.23 -1.76
C SER A 192 18.32 -61.30 -1.80
N GLY A 193 19.04 -60.68 -0.86
CA GLY A 193 20.51 -60.78 -0.74
C GLY A 193 21.01 -61.93 0.13
N LEU A 194 20.10 -62.63 0.83
CA LEU A 194 20.40 -63.83 1.64
C LEU A 194 20.06 -65.15 0.92
N LEU A 195 19.75 -65.09 -0.37
CA LEU A 195 19.60 -66.23 -1.30
C LEU A 195 20.63 -66.12 -2.42
#